data_AF-A0AAD2G929-F1
#
_entry.id   AF-A0AAD2G929-F1
#
_cell.length_a   1.000
_cell.length_b   1.000
_cell.length_c   1.000
_cell.angle_alpha   90.00
_cell.angle_beta   90.00
_cell.angle_gamma   90.00
#
_symmetry.space_group_name_H-M   'P 1'
#
loop_
_entity.id
_entity.type
_entity.pdbx_description
1 polymer ?
#
loop_
_entity_poly.entity_id
_entity_poly.type
_entity_poly.pdbx_seq_one_letter_code
_entity_poly.pdbx_strand_id
1 'polypeptide(L)'
;MSNIFQPFSSSPLHRSLYDQDFIDAGCNATQLGASFQFVQLTQVDDTVGTWATNYAILALGVLGAFVFGCMKDPLIKYRRFAFSSSYFGFSGLGYGVAAVNHQIRQLETEPKFYWAAYILTTIGVMALQLQIGMNFKASNNPRHWYSLLVCLVGFAVILVIAVWGIQLVAGGYLVVSYLWFVLYFAVIKDWMASLGSIVCIAGFVVQFLFDPTCGTEAYPDCFQDCFLPDPSTFNHNGLFHVLLILGMFLQLFARFVPIIEQQQQEEVQESEGVRQDSKVSIDGGEVEPNNSA
;
A
#
# COMPACT_ATOMS: atom_id res chain seq x y z
N MET A 1 26.62 42.59 23.09
CA MET A 1 25.50 41.66 22.83
C MET A 1 25.32 41.60 21.33
N SER A 2 26.04 40.69 20.68
CA SER A 2 26.27 40.68 19.25
C SER A 2 26.11 39.25 18.74
N ASN A 3 25.16 39.08 17.81
CA ASN A 3 25.02 37.99 16.83
C ASN A 3 25.11 36.56 17.35
N ILE A 4 24.00 36.03 17.90
CA ILE A 4 23.77 34.58 18.09
C ILE A 4 22.61 34.16 17.18
N PHE A 5 22.76 34.33 15.87
CA PHE A 5 21.96 33.64 14.85
C PHE A 5 22.78 33.70 13.57
N GLN A 6 23.77 32.82 13.45
CA GLN A 6 24.26 32.50 12.11
C GLN A 6 23.17 31.69 11.43
N PRO A 7 22.70 32.10 10.23
CA PRO A 7 21.86 31.23 9.43
C PRO A 7 22.68 29.98 9.08
N PHE A 8 22.18 28.81 9.46
CA PHE A 8 22.72 27.53 9.03
C PHE A 8 23.03 27.61 7.54
N SER A 9 24.28 27.32 7.16
CA SER A 9 24.66 27.29 5.76
C SER A 9 23.77 26.28 5.07
N SER A 10 22.93 26.77 4.16
CA SER A 10 22.16 25.97 3.22
C SER A 10 23.14 25.24 2.30
N SER A 11 23.71 24.12 2.76
CA SER A 11 24.19 23.09 1.84
C SER A 11 22.94 22.42 1.30
N PRO A 12 22.48 22.79 0.09
CA PRO A 12 21.27 22.25 -0.45
C PRO A 12 21.58 20.84 -0.95
N LEU A 13 20.73 19.87 -0.62
CA LEU A 13 20.53 18.58 -1.31
C LEU A 13 20.97 17.27 -0.62
N HIS A 14 21.65 17.28 0.53
CA HIS A 14 21.87 16.05 1.30
C HIS A 14 21.17 16.15 2.66
N ARG A 15 19.87 15.81 2.70
CA ARG A 15 19.16 15.59 3.96
C ARG A 15 19.68 14.30 4.61
N SER A 16 20.10 14.37 5.87
CA SER A 16 20.42 13.21 6.70
C SER A 16 19.17 12.71 7.42
N LEU A 17 19.14 11.40 7.71
CA LEU A 17 18.06 10.71 8.46
C LEU A 17 17.83 11.30 9.85
N TYR A 18 18.90 11.84 10.41
CA TYR A 18 18.99 12.42 11.75
C TYR A 18 19.98 13.58 11.71
N ASP A 19 19.90 14.53 12.65
CA ASP A 19 20.88 15.63 12.71
C ASP A 19 22.27 15.07 13.04
N GLN A 20 23.17 15.07 12.05
CA GLN A 20 24.51 14.49 12.21
C GLN A 20 25.35 15.28 13.21
N ASP A 21 25.16 16.60 13.30
CA ASP A 21 25.89 17.42 14.29
C ASP A 21 25.45 17.05 15.72
N PHE A 22 24.17 16.69 15.91
CA PHE A 22 23.66 16.17 17.19
C PHE A 22 24.21 14.78 17.51
N ILE A 23 24.28 13.88 16.54
CA ILE A 23 24.87 12.54 16.72
C ILE A 23 26.36 12.65 17.03
N ASP A 24 27.10 13.48 16.29
CA ASP A 24 28.53 13.69 16.47
C ASP A 24 28.84 14.35 17.84
N ALA A 25 27.91 15.13 18.38
CA ALA A 25 27.93 15.66 19.75
C ALA A 25 27.51 14.62 20.82
N GLY A 26 27.34 13.35 20.45
CA GLY A 26 26.93 12.27 21.36
C GLY A 26 25.51 12.42 21.89
N CYS A 27 24.61 13.01 21.09
CA CYS A 27 23.22 13.30 21.43
C CYS A 27 23.05 14.18 22.67
N ASN A 28 24.06 15.01 22.96
CA ASN A 28 24.01 15.95 24.06
C ASN A 28 23.47 17.30 23.57
N ALA A 29 22.16 17.50 23.67
CA ALA A 29 21.50 18.74 23.25
C ALA A 29 22.10 20.00 23.92
N THR A 30 22.66 19.85 25.13
CA THR A 30 23.29 20.93 25.89
C THR A 30 24.59 21.41 25.22
N GLN A 31 25.34 20.52 24.55
CA GLN A 31 26.58 20.89 23.86
C GLN A 31 26.33 21.72 22.60
N LEU A 32 25.17 21.58 21.97
CA LEU A 32 24.79 22.37 20.79
C LEU A 32 24.06 23.67 21.14
N GLY A 33 23.86 23.97 22.43
CA GLY A 33 23.01 25.09 22.86
C GLY A 33 21.56 24.98 22.37
N ALA A 34 21.14 23.77 22.00
CA ALA A 34 19.84 23.50 21.41
C ALA A 34 18.81 23.23 22.51
N SER A 35 17.59 23.75 22.34
CA SER A 35 16.48 23.48 23.26
C SER A 35 15.92 22.07 23.04
N PHE A 36 15.22 21.51 24.04
CA PHE A 36 14.49 20.25 23.89
C PHE A 36 13.53 20.23 22.67
N GLN A 37 12.98 21.39 22.29
CA GLN A 37 12.18 21.56 21.08
C GLN A 37 12.97 21.27 19.79
N PHE A 38 14.28 21.53 19.76
CA PHE A 38 15.14 21.21 18.62
C PHE A 38 15.25 19.68 18.41
N VAL A 39 15.37 18.93 19.49
CA VAL A 39 15.40 17.45 19.44
C VAL A 39 14.07 16.91 18.91
N GLN A 40 12.93 17.46 19.33
CA GLN A 40 11.63 17.06 18.80
C GLN A 40 11.41 17.42 17.33
N LEU A 41 11.95 18.55 16.86
CA LEU A 41 11.87 18.97 15.45
C LEU A 41 12.80 18.18 14.52
N THR A 42 13.75 17.42 15.09
CA THR A 42 14.68 16.55 14.36
C THR A 42 14.31 15.07 14.43
N GLN A 43 13.22 14.72 15.13
CA GLN A 43 12.65 13.38 15.17
C GLN A 43 11.79 13.02 13.95
N VAL A 44 11.75 13.87 12.92
CA VAL A 44 10.91 13.60 11.76
C VAL A 44 11.75 13.04 10.62
N ASP A 45 11.41 11.84 10.17
CA ASP A 45 12.06 11.19 9.05
C ASP A 45 11.62 11.82 7.72
N ASP A 46 12.34 12.87 7.34
CA ASP A 46 12.11 13.65 6.13
C ASP A 46 13.05 13.25 4.98
N THR A 47 13.62 12.04 5.07
CA THR A 47 14.65 11.58 4.13
C THR A 47 14.12 11.35 2.73
N VAL A 48 15.03 11.50 1.76
CA VAL A 48 14.78 11.16 0.36
C VAL A 48 14.25 9.74 0.22
N GLY A 49 14.81 8.79 0.98
CA GLY A 49 14.33 7.42 1.01
C GLY A 49 12.84 7.35 1.34
N THR A 50 12.43 7.96 2.44
CA THR A 50 11.06 7.89 2.96
C THR A 50 10.03 8.50 2.02
N TRP A 51 10.19 9.76 1.60
CA TRP A 51 9.18 10.37 0.71
C TRP A 51 9.23 9.78 -0.71
N ALA A 52 10.40 9.37 -1.22
CA ALA A 52 10.48 8.76 -2.56
C ALA A 52 9.80 7.39 -2.59
N THR A 53 10.00 6.56 -1.56
CA THR A 53 9.30 5.27 -1.46
C THR A 53 7.80 5.45 -1.29
N ASN A 54 7.35 6.47 -0.55
CA ASN A 54 5.92 6.84 -0.48
C ASN A 54 5.34 7.20 -1.86
N TYR A 55 6.04 8.02 -2.66
CA TYR A 55 5.62 8.31 -4.05
C TYR A 55 5.62 7.07 -4.95
N ALA A 56 6.55 6.13 -4.75
CA ALA A 56 6.55 4.87 -5.48
C ALA A 56 5.31 4.02 -5.15
N ILE A 57 4.88 3.99 -3.88
CA ILE A 57 3.60 3.36 -3.49
C ILE A 57 2.41 4.07 -4.15
N LEU A 58 2.41 5.41 -4.18
CA LEU A 58 1.38 6.19 -4.89
C LEU A 58 1.32 5.80 -6.38
N ALA A 59 2.45 5.77 -7.07
CA ALA A 59 2.51 5.42 -8.49
C ALA A 59 1.96 4.00 -8.75
N LEU A 60 2.36 3.04 -7.91
CA LEU A 60 1.85 1.66 -7.98
C LEU A 60 0.34 1.59 -7.69
N GLY A 61 -0.13 2.34 -6.70
CA GLY A 61 -1.56 2.43 -6.36
C GLY A 61 -2.40 3.04 -7.48
N VAL A 62 -1.93 4.12 -8.11
CA VAL A 62 -2.59 4.72 -9.28
C VAL A 62 -2.62 3.75 -10.46
N LEU A 63 -1.50 3.06 -10.72
CA LEU A 63 -1.44 2.04 -11.77
C LEU A 63 -2.44 0.92 -11.52
N GLY A 64 -2.48 0.36 -10.30
CA GLY A 64 -3.45 -0.68 -9.95
C GLY A 64 -4.89 -0.20 -10.05
N ALA A 65 -5.17 1.01 -9.58
CA ALA A 65 -6.50 1.63 -9.68
C ALA A 65 -6.95 1.79 -11.12
N PHE A 66 -6.06 2.25 -12.00
CA PHE A 66 -6.31 2.42 -13.43
C PHE A 66 -6.53 1.07 -14.12
N VAL A 67 -5.63 0.10 -13.91
CA VAL A 67 -5.72 -1.23 -14.51
C VAL A 67 -7.06 -1.88 -14.22
N PHE A 68 -7.49 -1.92 -12.95
CA PHE A 68 -8.79 -2.51 -12.59
C PHE A 68 -9.98 -1.62 -12.97
N GLY A 69 -9.83 -0.29 -12.91
CA GLY A 69 -10.90 0.65 -13.25
C GLY A 69 -11.27 0.65 -14.73
N CYS A 70 -10.32 0.34 -15.61
CA CYS A 70 -10.53 0.30 -17.06
C CYS A 70 -11.07 -1.04 -17.57
N MET A 71 -11.21 -2.07 -16.73
CA MET A 71 -11.70 -3.38 -17.17
C MET A 71 -13.22 -3.35 -17.38
N LYS A 72 -13.64 -3.55 -18.63
CA LYS A 72 -15.05 -3.56 -19.04
C LYS A 72 -15.58 -4.99 -18.97
N ASP A 73 -16.23 -5.37 -17.88
CA ASP A 73 -16.80 -6.73 -17.76
C ASP A 73 -18.16 -6.72 -17.03
N PRO A 74 -19.22 -7.40 -17.54
CA PRO A 74 -20.59 -7.16 -17.09
C PRO A 74 -20.87 -7.68 -15.67
N LEU A 75 -21.22 -6.75 -14.78
CA LEU A 75 -21.97 -6.91 -13.52
C LEU A 75 -21.31 -7.65 -12.33
N ILE A 76 -20.85 -8.89 -12.42
CA ILE A 76 -20.27 -9.61 -11.25
C ILE A 76 -18.79 -9.28 -11.08
N LYS A 77 -18.07 -9.12 -12.19
CA LYS A 77 -16.67 -8.70 -12.21
C LYS A 77 -16.51 -7.21 -11.89
N TYR A 78 -17.48 -6.36 -12.27
CA TYR A 78 -17.47 -4.91 -11.98
C TYR A 78 -17.27 -4.58 -10.49
N ARG A 79 -17.98 -5.29 -9.59
CA ARG A 79 -17.83 -5.03 -8.15
C ARG A 79 -16.45 -5.42 -7.63
N ARG A 80 -15.89 -6.56 -8.09
CA ARG A 80 -14.53 -6.97 -7.73
C ARG A 80 -13.50 -5.94 -8.20
N PHE A 81 -13.66 -5.45 -9.43
CA PHE A 81 -12.79 -4.42 -10.00
C PHE A 81 -12.91 -3.07 -9.28
N ALA A 82 -14.12 -2.65 -8.91
CA ALA A 82 -14.32 -1.43 -8.14
C ALA A 82 -13.63 -1.50 -6.77
N PHE A 83 -13.73 -2.63 -6.04
CA PHE A 83 -13.04 -2.78 -4.76
C PHE A 83 -11.52 -2.93 -4.90
N SER A 84 -11.03 -3.66 -5.91
CA SER A 84 -9.58 -3.72 -6.18
C SER A 84 -9.02 -2.35 -6.58
N SER A 85 -9.73 -1.63 -7.45
CA SER A 85 -9.37 -0.28 -7.85
C SER A 85 -9.36 0.67 -6.65
N SER A 86 -10.36 0.56 -5.75
CA SER A 86 -10.42 1.33 -4.51
C SER A 86 -9.29 0.98 -3.54
N TYR A 87 -8.94 -0.30 -3.38
CA TYR A 87 -7.82 -0.73 -2.55
C TYR A 87 -6.51 -0.06 -3.00
N PHE A 88 -6.16 -0.24 -4.28
CA PHE A 88 -4.92 0.35 -4.82
C PHE A 88 -4.97 1.88 -4.83
N GLY A 89 -6.10 2.46 -5.23
CA GLY A 89 -6.27 3.91 -5.33
C GLY A 89 -6.17 4.61 -3.97
N PHE A 90 -6.97 4.18 -2.99
CA PHE A 90 -6.95 4.81 -1.67
C PHE A 90 -5.66 4.54 -0.89
N SER A 91 -5.09 3.33 -0.96
CA SER A 91 -3.79 3.07 -0.37
C SER A 91 -2.70 3.93 -1.04
N GLY A 92 -2.65 3.98 -2.37
CA GLY A 92 -1.71 4.83 -3.10
C GLY A 92 -1.84 6.31 -2.71
N LEU A 93 -3.08 6.84 -2.68
CA LEU A 93 -3.33 8.22 -2.25
C LEU A 93 -2.92 8.48 -0.79
N GLY A 94 -3.16 7.53 0.11
CA GLY A 94 -2.74 7.63 1.51
C GLY A 94 -1.23 7.80 1.64
N TYR A 95 -0.45 6.95 0.96
CA TYR A 95 1.01 7.08 0.90
C TYR A 95 1.46 8.32 0.12
N GLY A 96 0.71 8.78 -0.90
CA GLY A 96 0.98 10.04 -1.58
C GLY A 96 0.85 11.26 -0.67
N VAL A 97 -0.19 11.30 0.17
CA VAL A 97 -0.35 12.33 1.20
C VAL A 97 0.80 12.27 2.21
N ALA A 98 1.21 11.07 2.62
CA ALA A 98 2.38 10.89 3.48
C ALA A 98 3.68 11.36 2.80
N ALA A 99 3.85 11.12 1.50
CA ALA A 99 5.01 11.60 0.73
C ALA A 99 5.13 13.12 0.77
N VAL A 100 4.04 13.82 0.47
CA VAL A 100 3.98 15.29 0.47
C VAL A 100 4.28 15.83 1.86
N ASN A 101 3.73 15.16 2.88
CA ASN A 101 3.94 15.52 4.27
C ASN A 101 5.43 15.41 4.66
N HIS A 102 6.10 14.28 4.35
CA HIS A 102 7.53 14.10 4.59
C HIS A 102 8.43 15.01 3.73
N GLN A 103 7.98 15.38 2.54
CA GLN A 103 8.73 16.31 1.69
C GLN A 103 8.68 17.75 2.24
N ILE A 104 7.50 18.19 2.70
CA ILE A 104 7.24 19.54 3.20
C ILE A 104 7.23 19.54 4.73
N ARG A 105 8.41 19.68 5.34
CA ARG A 105 8.65 19.67 6.81
C ARG A 105 7.69 20.54 7.64
N GLN A 106 7.18 21.64 7.08
CA GLN A 106 6.18 22.49 7.75
C GLN A 106 4.83 21.76 7.96
N LEU A 107 4.44 20.89 7.04
CA LEU A 107 3.21 20.09 7.13
C LEU A 107 3.32 18.96 8.15
N GLU A 108 4.53 18.50 8.49
CA GLU A 108 4.70 17.48 9.53
C GLU A 108 4.30 17.97 10.92
N THR A 109 4.29 19.28 11.14
CA THR A 109 3.72 19.88 12.35
C THR A 109 2.18 19.92 12.34
N GLU A 110 1.56 19.67 11.18
CA GLU A 110 0.11 19.59 11.03
C GLU A 110 -0.39 18.14 11.12
N PRO A 111 -0.99 17.73 12.26
CA PRO A 111 -1.42 16.35 12.45
C PRO A 111 -2.48 15.88 11.44
N LYS A 112 -3.16 16.83 10.78
CA LYS A 112 -4.24 16.55 9.83
C LYS A 112 -3.78 15.79 8.59
N PHE A 113 -2.58 16.09 8.05
CA PHE A 113 -2.06 15.40 6.87
C PHE A 113 -1.72 13.95 7.18
N TYR A 114 -1.09 13.70 8.34
CA TYR A 114 -0.87 12.36 8.86
C TYR A 114 -2.18 11.58 9.03
N TRP A 115 -3.19 12.19 9.67
CA TRP A 115 -4.49 11.53 9.85
C TRP A 115 -5.15 11.19 8.53
N ALA A 116 -5.11 12.11 7.56
CA ALA A 116 -5.65 11.86 6.22
C ALA A 116 -4.95 10.67 5.53
N ALA A 117 -3.61 10.58 5.62
CA ALA A 117 -2.86 9.45 5.07
C ALA A 117 -3.33 8.11 5.67
N TYR A 118 -3.42 8.01 6.99
CA TYR A 118 -3.90 6.79 7.66
C TYR A 118 -5.35 6.45 7.33
N ILE A 119 -6.24 7.45 7.26
CA ILE A 119 -7.65 7.24 6.92
C ILE A 119 -7.78 6.70 5.49
N LEU A 120 -7.07 7.30 4.52
CA LEU A 120 -7.09 6.84 3.13
C LEU A 120 -6.56 5.40 3.01
N THR A 121 -5.43 5.09 3.64
CA THR A 121 -4.89 3.72 3.62
C THR A 121 -5.84 2.72 4.28
N THR A 122 -6.51 3.11 5.36
CA THR A 122 -7.53 2.29 6.04
C THR A 122 -8.72 2.01 5.11
N ILE A 123 -9.23 3.03 4.41
CA ILE A 123 -10.32 2.87 3.42
C ILE A 123 -9.90 1.91 2.30
N GLY A 124 -8.66 2.01 1.81
CA GLY A 124 -8.13 1.08 0.82
C GLY A 124 -8.18 -0.37 1.32
N VAL A 125 -7.63 -0.64 2.51
CA VAL A 125 -7.64 -1.99 3.11
C VAL A 125 -9.05 -2.51 3.38
N MET A 126 -9.96 -1.65 3.83
CA MET A 126 -11.39 -1.99 3.96
C MET A 126 -12.00 -2.42 2.62
N ALA A 127 -11.68 -1.74 1.52
CA ALA A 127 -12.18 -2.11 0.20
C ALA A 127 -11.76 -3.54 -0.18
N LEU A 128 -10.51 -3.91 0.11
CA LEU A 128 -10.04 -5.27 -0.14
C LEU A 128 -10.72 -6.30 0.78
N GLN A 129 -10.94 -5.99 2.06
CA GLN A 129 -11.72 -6.86 2.95
C GLN A 129 -13.13 -7.08 2.43
N LEU A 130 -13.82 -6.02 1.98
CA LEU A 130 -15.16 -6.11 1.42
C LEU A 130 -15.17 -6.98 0.15
N GLN A 131 -14.16 -6.86 -0.71
CA GLN A 131 -13.99 -7.73 -1.88
C GLN A 131 -13.87 -9.21 -1.48
N ILE A 132 -13.07 -9.51 -0.45
CA ILE A 132 -12.91 -10.86 0.09
C ILE A 132 -14.24 -11.39 0.63
N GLY A 133 -14.96 -10.57 1.40
CA GLY A 133 -16.28 -10.91 1.94
C GLY A 133 -17.30 -11.26 0.86
N MET A 134 -17.23 -10.59 -0.29
CA MET A 134 -18.09 -10.87 -1.43
C MET A 134 -17.85 -12.24 -2.08
N ASN A 135 -16.69 -12.84 -1.87
CA ASN A 135 -16.33 -14.13 -2.46
C ASN A 135 -16.81 -15.33 -1.63
N PHE A 136 -17.38 -15.13 -0.44
CA PHE A 136 -17.96 -16.23 0.34
C PHE A 136 -19.18 -16.82 -0.38
N LYS A 137 -19.07 -18.10 -0.76
CA LYS A 137 -20.10 -18.85 -1.51
C LYS A 137 -21.31 -19.32 -0.67
N ALA A 138 -21.21 -19.31 0.66
CA ALA A 138 -22.20 -19.94 1.52
C ALA A 138 -23.29 -18.95 1.94
N SER A 139 -24.58 -19.24 1.64
CA SER A 139 -25.80 -18.66 2.23
C SER A 139 -25.88 -17.12 2.29
N ASN A 140 -27.03 -16.51 1.98
CA ASN A 140 -27.15 -15.04 2.04
C ASN A 140 -26.80 -14.44 3.42
N ASN A 141 -26.80 -15.20 4.52
CA ASN A 141 -26.62 -14.65 5.87
C ASN A 141 -25.16 -14.27 6.23
N PRO A 142 -24.14 -15.17 6.20
CA PRO A 142 -22.79 -14.87 6.67
C PRO A 142 -22.06 -13.76 5.90
N ARG A 143 -22.34 -13.60 4.60
CA ARG A 143 -21.73 -12.54 3.77
C ARG A 143 -22.09 -11.13 4.26
N HIS A 144 -23.36 -10.89 4.57
CA HIS A 144 -23.81 -9.57 5.02
C HIS A 144 -23.24 -9.22 6.39
N TRP A 145 -23.19 -10.20 7.32
CA TRP A 145 -22.59 -10.00 8.64
C TRP A 145 -21.10 -9.70 8.56
N TYR A 146 -20.36 -10.40 7.70
CA TYR A 146 -18.94 -10.12 7.50
C TYR A 146 -18.72 -8.71 6.93
N SER A 147 -19.45 -8.31 5.88
CA SER A 147 -19.33 -6.95 5.32
C SER A 147 -19.71 -5.88 6.34
N LEU A 148 -20.78 -6.09 7.11
CA LEU A 148 -21.19 -5.18 8.17
C LEU A 148 -20.10 -5.06 9.25
N LEU A 149 -19.53 -6.17 9.69
CA LEU A 149 -18.44 -6.19 10.67
C LEU A 149 -17.22 -5.41 10.16
N VAL A 150 -16.80 -5.65 8.92
CA VAL A 150 -15.69 -4.92 8.28
C VAL A 150 -15.97 -3.42 8.27
N CYS A 151 -17.16 -3.00 7.86
CA CYS A 151 -17.55 -1.59 7.86
C CYS A 151 -17.55 -0.99 9.27
N LEU A 152 -18.11 -1.67 10.26
CA LEU A 152 -18.18 -1.18 11.64
C LEU A 152 -16.79 -1.05 12.27
N VAL A 153 -15.95 -2.07 12.15
CA VAL A 153 -14.58 -2.06 12.69
C VAL A 153 -13.74 -1.01 11.98
N GLY A 154 -13.75 -0.98 10.65
CA GLY A 154 -12.99 0.01 9.89
C GLY A 154 -13.43 1.45 10.17
N PHE A 155 -14.73 1.69 10.30
CA PHE A 155 -15.26 3.00 10.69
C PHE A 155 -14.85 3.39 12.12
N ALA A 156 -14.88 2.46 13.07
CA ALA A 156 -14.40 2.71 14.43
C ALA A 156 -12.90 3.08 14.45
N VAL A 157 -12.06 2.40 13.65
CA VAL A 157 -10.64 2.74 13.49
C VAL A 157 -10.46 4.14 12.89
N ILE A 158 -11.22 4.48 11.84
CA ILE A 158 -11.20 5.83 11.23
C ILE A 158 -11.60 6.90 12.25
N LEU A 159 -12.62 6.65 13.07
CA LEU A 159 -13.02 7.57 14.14
C LEU A 159 -11.92 7.75 15.19
N VAL A 160 -11.26 6.66 15.61
CA VAL A 160 -10.13 6.72 16.55
C VAL A 160 -9.00 7.60 15.99
N ILE A 161 -8.67 7.44 14.72
CA ILE A 161 -7.64 8.25 14.05
C ILE A 161 -8.07 9.72 13.98
N ALA A 162 -9.31 9.98 13.54
CA ALA A 162 -9.80 11.34 13.32
C ALA A 162 -9.99 12.14 14.61
N VAL A 163 -10.36 11.49 15.72
CA VAL A 163 -10.67 12.14 17.00
C VAL A 163 -9.45 12.18 17.92
N TRP A 164 -8.70 11.07 17.99
CA TRP A 164 -7.63 10.91 18.97
C TRP A 164 -6.23 10.87 18.36
N GLY A 165 -6.10 10.76 17.02
CA GLY A 165 -4.80 10.72 16.36
C GLY A 165 -3.96 9.49 16.69
N ILE A 166 -4.57 8.41 17.21
CA ILE A 166 -3.84 7.22 17.68
C ILE A 166 -3.47 6.32 16.50
N GLN A 167 -2.29 6.55 15.94
CA GLN A 167 -1.76 5.84 14.76
C GLN A 167 -1.52 4.35 15.02
N LEU A 168 -1.19 3.99 16.26
CA LEU A 168 -0.97 2.59 16.66
C LEU A 168 -2.22 1.72 16.40
N VAL A 169 -3.42 2.26 16.58
CA VAL A 169 -4.67 1.54 16.27
C VAL A 169 -4.80 1.27 14.77
N ALA A 170 -4.42 2.24 13.93
CA ALA A 170 -4.39 2.06 12.48
C ALA A 170 -3.39 0.97 12.08
N GLY A 171 -2.16 1.04 12.60
CA GLY A 171 -1.13 0.03 12.36
C GLY A 171 -1.57 -1.37 12.77
N GLY A 172 -2.12 -1.52 13.98
CA GLY A 172 -2.68 -2.79 14.46
C GLY A 172 -3.80 -3.33 13.59
N TYR A 173 -4.73 -2.47 13.15
CA TYR A 173 -5.78 -2.84 12.21
C TYR A 173 -5.21 -3.34 10.88
N LEU A 174 -4.22 -2.64 10.31
CA LEU A 174 -3.58 -3.04 9.05
C LEU A 174 -2.91 -4.41 9.18
N VAL A 175 -2.17 -4.67 10.27
CA VAL A 175 -1.52 -5.97 10.51
C VAL A 175 -2.55 -7.10 10.60
N VAL A 176 -3.61 -6.93 11.40
CA VAL A 176 -4.69 -7.93 11.52
C VAL A 176 -5.38 -8.16 10.16
N SER A 177 -5.56 -7.10 9.38
CA SER A 177 -6.13 -7.17 8.04
C SER A 177 -5.26 -8.00 7.09
N TYR A 178 -3.96 -7.74 7.05
CA TYR A 178 -3.05 -8.51 6.21
C TYR A 178 -2.91 -9.97 6.66
N LEU A 179 -2.93 -10.25 7.97
CA LEU A 179 -2.98 -11.63 8.47
C LEU A 179 -4.22 -12.36 7.97
N TRP A 180 -5.37 -11.70 8.01
CA TRP A 180 -6.59 -12.22 7.42
C TRP A 180 -6.46 -12.45 5.91
N PHE A 181 -5.82 -11.55 5.17
CA PHE A 181 -5.56 -11.72 3.74
C PHE A 181 -4.67 -12.93 3.45
N VAL A 182 -3.60 -13.13 4.22
CA VAL A 182 -2.72 -14.31 4.10
C VAL A 182 -3.55 -15.60 4.19
N LEU A 183 -4.38 -15.72 5.23
CA LEU A 183 -5.21 -16.89 5.46
C LEU A 183 -6.23 -17.09 4.33
N TYR A 184 -6.94 -16.03 3.95
CA TYR A 184 -7.94 -16.11 2.89
C TYR A 184 -7.33 -16.52 1.54
N PHE A 185 -6.25 -15.85 1.12
CA PHE A 185 -5.59 -16.13 -0.16
C PHE A 185 -4.97 -17.53 -0.19
N ALA A 186 -4.40 -17.99 0.92
CA ALA A 186 -3.91 -19.36 1.05
C ALA A 186 -5.04 -20.40 0.88
N VAL A 187 -6.21 -20.17 1.46
CA VAL A 187 -7.37 -21.07 1.34
C VAL A 187 -7.87 -21.18 -0.10
N ILE A 188 -7.91 -20.07 -0.84
CA ILE A 188 -8.28 -20.09 -2.27
C ILE A 188 -7.11 -20.43 -3.20
N LYS A 189 -5.96 -20.81 -2.65
CA LYS A 189 -4.72 -21.17 -3.35
C LYS A 189 -4.15 -20.05 -4.24
N ASP A 190 -4.45 -18.80 -3.92
CA ASP A 190 -3.81 -17.62 -4.50
C ASP A 190 -2.51 -17.33 -3.73
N TRP A 191 -1.51 -18.18 -3.98
CA TRP A 191 -0.23 -18.13 -3.26
C TRP A 191 0.51 -16.81 -3.48
N MET A 192 0.33 -16.17 -4.64
CA MET A 192 0.99 -14.91 -4.98
C MET A 192 0.40 -13.75 -4.17
N ALA A 193 -0.92 -13.64 -4.05
CA ALA A 193 -1.55 -12.63 -3.20
C ALA A 193 -1.28 -12.88 -1.71
N SER A 194 -1.20 -14.15 -1.29
CA SER A 194 -0.83 -14.54 0.07
C SER A 194 0.61 -14.11 0.38
N LEU A 195 1.56 -14.43 -0.50
CA LEU A 195 2.96 -14.00 -0.38
C LEU A 195 3.06 -12.47 -0.32
N GLY A 196 2.36 -11.76 -1.19
CA GLY A 196 2.32 -10.29 -1.16
C GLY A 196 1.82 -9.74 0.18
N SER A 197 0.84 -10.40 0.81
CA SER A 197 0.35 -10.04 2.15
C SER A 197 1.37 -10.33 3.25
N ILE A 198 2.11 -11.44 3.16
CA ILE A 198 3.23 -11.76 4.07
C ILE A 198 4.33 -10.70 3.98
N VAL A 199 4.70 -10.29 2.76
CA VAL A 199 5.72 -9.24 2.56
C VAL A 199 5.27 -7.90 3.16
N CYS A 200 3.99 -7.52 3.02
CA CYS A 200 3.45 -6.33 3.71
C CYS A 200 3.57 -6.45 5.24
N ILE A 201 3.23 -7.60 5.83
CA ILE A 201 3.37 -7.84 7.28
C ILE A 201 4.84 -7.74 7.71
N ALA A 202 5.76 -8.31 6.93
CA ALA A 202 7.19 -8.21 7.20
C ALA A 202 7.64 -6.73 7.26
N GLY A 203 7.09 -5.88 6.40
CA GLY A 203 7.26 -4.42 6.50
C GLY A 203 6.85 -3.87 7.86
N PHE A 204 5.62 -4.17 8.33
CA PHE A 204 5.16 -3.72 9.65
C PHE A 204 6.03 -4.24 10.80
N VAL A 205 6.51 -5.49 10.69
CA VAL A 205 7.41 -6.08 11.67
C VAL A 205 8.75 -5.35 11.68
N VAL A 206 9.31 -5.01 10.52
CA VAL A 206 10.52 -4.17 10.43
C VAL A 206 10.28 -2.82 11.11
N GLN A 207 9.19 -2.12 10.77
CA GLN A 207 8.89 -0.84 11.40
C GLN A 207 8.80 -0.97 12.93
N PHE A 208 8.03 -1.94 13.42
CA PHE A 208 7.78 -2.10 14.85
C PHE A 208 9.01 -2.56 15.65
N LEU A 209 9.84 -3.45 15.09
CA LEU A 209 11.02 -3.97 15.80
C LEU A 209 12.18 -2.99 15.81
N PHE A 210 12.38 -2.25 14.72
CA PHE A 210 13.52 -1.36 14.58
C PHE A 210 13.25 0.03 15.16
N ASP A 211 12.02 0.53 15.19
CA ASP A 211 11.75 1.91 15.65
C ASP A 211 12.22 2.21 17.09
N PRO A 212 12.01 1.31 18.08
CA PRO A 212 12.45 1.54 19.46
C PRO A 212 13.97 1.59 19.68
N THR A 213 14.74 0.88 18.84
CA THR A 213 16.19 0.66 19.07
C THR A 213 17.08 1.30 18.01
N CYS A 214 16.60 1.37 16.78
CA CYS A 214 17.35 1.82 15.61
C CYS A 214 16.58 2.89 14.81
N GLY A 215 15.48 3.41 15.35
CA GLY A 215 14.64 4.38 14.67
C GLY A 215 14.37 5.63 15.49
N THR A 216 13.17 6.18 15.33
CA THR A 216 12.85 7.53 15.83
C THR A 216 12.92 7.61 17.36
N GLU A 217 12.50 6.56 18.05
CA GLU A 217 12.50 6.52 19.51
C GLU A 217 13.90 6.39 20.12
N ALA A 218 14.85 5.82 19.37
CA ALA A 218 16.24 5.63 19.81
C ALA A 218 17.14 6.85 19.56
N TYR A 219 16.67 7.81 18.75
CA TYR A 219 17.42 9.01 18.40
C TYR A 219 17.85 9.86 19.61
N PRO A 220 17.02 10.11 20.64
CA PRO A 220 17.44 10.83 21.84
C PRO A 220 18.60 10.17 22.60
N ASP A 221 18.68 8.84 22.53
CA ASP A 221 19.69 8.03 23.22
C ASP A 221 20.86 7.64 22.31
N CYS A 222 21.01 8.30 21.15
CA CYS A 222 22.10 8.07 20.21
C CYS A 222 22.21 6.63 19.70
N PHE A 223 21.07 5.93 19.59
CA PHE A 223 21.02 4.55 19.11
C PHE A 223 21.92 3.57 19.88
N GLN A 224 22.19 3.84 21.16
CA GLN A 224 23.10 3.04 22.00
C GLN A 224 22.72 1.55 22.03
N ASP A 225 21.42 1.25 21.95
CA ASP A 225 20.88 -0.11 21.94
C ASP A 225 20.66 -0.67 20.53
N CYS A 226 21.02 0.05 19.46
CA CYS A 226 20.89 -0.46 18.11
C CYS A 226 21.99 -1.49 17.82
N PHE A 227 21.58 -2.67 17.37
CA PHE A 227 22.51 -3.74 17.00
C PHE A 227 23.06 -3.62 15.57
N LEU A 228 22.58 -2.65 14.79
CA LEU A 228 23.08 -2.42 13.43
C LEU A 228 24.42 -1.66 13.46
N PRO A 229 25.35 -1.95 12.54
CA PRO A 229 26.67 -1.32 12.54
C PRO A 229 26.66 0.19 12.30
N ASP A 230 25.63 0.71 11.63
CA ASP A 230 25.51 2.12 11.26
C ASP A 230 24.04 2.58 11.35
N PRO A 231 23.53 2.81 12.58
CA PRO A 231 22.11 3.12 12.81
C PRO A 231 21.70 4.47 12.25
N SER A 232 22.62 5.42 12.15
CA SER A 232 22.34 6.76 11.64
C SER A 232 22.09 6.80 10.12
N THR A 233 22.53 5.77 9.38
CA THR A 233 22.30 5.65 7.93
C THR A 233 21.21 4.65 7.57
N PHE A 234 20.82 3.77 8.49
CA PHE A 234 19.78 2.79 8.26
C PHE A 234 18.38 3.40 8.39
N ASN A 235 17.69 3.54 7.26
CA ASN A 235 16.31 3.99 7.22
C ASN A 235 15.33 2.79 7.28
N HIS A 236 14.92 2.39 8.49
CA HIS A 236 13.94 1.31 8.70
C HIS A 236 12.57 1.63 8.08
N ASN A 237 12.15 2.89 8.10
CA ASN A 237 10.89 3.36 7.52
C ASN A 237 10.89 3.26 5.97
N GLY A 238 12.02 3.61 5.34
CA GLY A 238 12.27 3.38 3.93
C GLY A 238 12.20 1.89 3.57
N LEU A 239 12.82 1.02 4.37
CA LEU A 239 12.75 -0.43 4.18
C LEU A 239 11.31 -0.97 4.33
N PHE A 240 10.56 -0.48 5.32
CA PHE A 240 9.13 -0.77 5.48
C PHE A 240 8.35 -0.44 4.19
N HIS A 241 8.54 0.76 3.62
CA HIS A 241 7.89 1.15 2.38
C HIS A 241 8.31 0.28 1.19
N VAL A 242 9.59 -0.07 1.07
CA VAL A 242 10.06 -0.99 0.02
C VAL A 242 9.34 -2.34 0.10
N LEU A 243 9.22 -2.91 1.30
CA LEU A 243 8.48 -4.15 1.51
C LEU A 243 6.99 -3.99 1.16
N LEU A 244 6.37 -2.86 1.50
CA LEU A 244 5.00 -2.58 1.09
C LEU A 244 4.84 -2.46 -0.43
N ILE A 245 5.75 -1.78 -1.14
CA ILE A 245 5.73 -1.69 -2.61
C ILE A 245 5.76 -3.10 -3.20
N LEU A 246 6.71 -3.93 -2.75
CA LEU A 246 6.85 -5.30 -3.23
C LEU A 246 5.59 -6.13 -2.92
N GLY A 247 5.05 -6.03 -1.71
CA GLY A 247 3.84 -6.74 -1.31
C GLY A 247 2.61 -6.32 -2.14
N MET A 248 2.39 -5.02 -2.33
CA MET A 248 1.32 -4.48 -3.17
C MET A 248 1.51 -4.87 -4.64
N PHE A 249 2.74 -4.90 -5.14
CA PHE A 249 3.04 -5.30 -6.52
C PHE A 249 2.70 -6.78 -6.74
N LEU A 250 3.09 -7.67 -5.83
CA LEU A 250 2.72 -9.08 -5.88
C LEU A 250 1.20 -9.27 -5.85
N GLN A 251 0.50 -8.48 -5.03
CA GLN A 251 -0.96 -8.50 -4.98
C GLN A 251 -1.63 -7.99 -6.27
N LEU A 252 -1.06 -6.96 -6.90
CA LEU A 252 -1.51 -6.46 -8.20
C LEU A 252 -1.34 -7.54 -9.26
N PHE A 253 -0.14 -8.13 -9.32
CA PHE A 253 0.20 -9.16 -10.28
C PHE A 253 -0.68 -10.40 -10.15
N ALA A 254 -0.89 -10.89 -8.91
CA ALA A 254 -1.75 -12.04 -8.61
C ALA A 254 -3.18 -11.88 -9.15
N ARG A 255 -3.70 -10.65 -9.16
CA ARG A 255 -5.05 -10.34 -9.65
C ARG A 255 -5.09 -10.06 -11.13
N PHE A 256 -4.01 -9.55 -11.71
CA PHE A 256 -3.95 -9.15 -13.11
C PHE A 256 -3.70 -10.33 -14.06
N VAL A 257 -2.79 -11.24 -13.71
CA VAL A 257 -2.41 -12.38 -14.56
C VAL A 257 -3.60 -13.28 -14.94
N PRO A 258 -4.46 -13.73 -13.99
CA PRO A 258 -5.58 -14.59 -14.34
C PRO A 258 -6.56 -13.93 -15.31
N ILE A 259 -6.62 -12.60 -15.35
CA ILE A 259 -7.52 -11.87 -16.24
C ILE A 259 -6.98 -11.87 -17.66
N ILE A 260 -5.68 -11.65 -17.85
CA ILE A 260 -5.05 -11.77 -19.16
C ILE A 260 -5.24 -13.18 -19.72
N GLU A 261 -5.00 -14.20 -18.89
CA GLU A 261 -5.18 -15.60 -19.29
C GLU A 261 -6.62 -15.89 -19.71
N GLN A 262 -7.61 -15.37 -18.99
CA GLN A 262 -9.03 -15.52 -19.35
C GLN A 262 -9.36 -14.82 -20.68
N GLN A 263 -8.89 -13.59 -20.89
CA GLN A 263 -9.13 -12.86 -22.13
C GLN A 263 -8.52 -13.58 -23.34
N GLN A 264 -7.30 -14.11 -23.20
CA GLN A 264 -6.66 -14.89 -24.26
C GLN A 264 -7.43 -16.17 -24.59
N GLN A 265 -8.02 -16.84 -23.59
CA GLN A 265 -8.84 -18.03 -23.81
C GLN A 265 -10.16 -17.70 -24.53
N GLU A 266 -10.81 -16.59 -24.17
CA GLU A 266 -12.04 -16.13 -24.82
C GLU A 266 -11.79 -15.75 -26.30
N GLU A 267 -10.71 -15.05 -26.61
CA GLU A 267 -10.33 -14.69 -27.99
C GLU A 267 -10.05 -15.93 -28.87
N VAL A 268 -9.37 -16.94 -28.31
CA VAL A 268 -9.11 -18.20 -29.03
C VAL A 268 -10.42 -18.93 -29.30
N GLN A 269 -11.31 -19.04 -28.32
CA GLN A 269 -12.62 -19.70 -28.49
C GLN A 269 -13.50 -18.99 -29.52
N GLU A 270 -13.55 -17.65 -29.52
CA GLU A 270 -14.30 -16.88 -30.51
C GLU A 270 -13.75 -17.11 -31.92
N SER A 271 -12.41 -17.11 -32.07
CA SER A 271 -11.76 -17.37 -33.37
C SER A 271 -12.05 -18.77 -33.92
N GLU A 272 -12.12 -19.79 -33.06
CA GLU A 272 -12.46 -21.16 -33.44
C GLU A 272 -13.95 -21.32 -33.76
N GLY A 273 -14.84 -20.66 -33.01
CA GLY A 273 -16.28 -20.63 -33.27
C GLY A 273 -16.61 -20.01 -34.64
N VAL A 274 -16.03 -18.85 -34.95
CA VAL A 274 -16.18 -18.20 -36.27
C VAL A 274 -15.67 -19.11 -37.40
N ARG A 275 -14.60 -19.88 -37.16
CA ARG A 275 -14.06 -20.82 -38.15
C ARG A 275 -14.96 -22.04 -38.38
N GLN A 276 -15.69 -22.49 -37.35
CA GLN A 276 -16.66 -23.58 -37.49
C GLN A 276 -17.89 -23.13 -38.28
N ASP A 277 -18.44 -21.95 -38.00
CA ASP A 277 -19.59 -21.41 -38.73
C ASP A 277 -19.27 -21.13 -40.21
N SER A 278 -18.02 -20.77 -40.50
CA SER A 278 -17.53 -20.56 -41.88
C SER A 278 -17.39 -21.87 -42.69
N LYS A 279 -17.26 -23.03 -42.05
CA LYS A 279 -17.15 -24.33 -42.74
C LYS A 279 -18.51 -24.96 -43.08
N VAL A 280 -19.58 -24.59 -42.37
CA VAL A 280 -20.92 -25.16 -42.57
C VAL A 280 -21.62 -24.56 -43.82
N SER A 281 -21.11 -23.46 -44.37
CA SER A 281 -21.71 -22.76 -45.52
C SER A 281 -21.13 -23.12 -46.90
N ILE A 282 -20.19 -24.06 -47.01
CA ILE A 282 -19.58 -24.44 -48.30
C ILE A 282 -20.15 -25.76 -48.90
N ASP A 283 -20.91 -26.56 -48.13
CA ASP A 283 -21.61 -27.76 -48.67
C ASP A 283 -23.02 -27.44 -49.25
N GLY A 284 -23.19 -26.20 -49.72
CA GLY A 284 -24.37 -25.79 -50.48
C GLY A 284 -24.27 -26.20 -51.95
N GLY A 285 -24.62 -27.46 -52.25
CA GLY A 285 -25.23 -27.84 -53.51
C GLY A 285 -24.43 -28.73 -54.45
N GLU A 286 -24.40 -30.04 -54.19
CA GLU A 286 -24.50 -31.00 -55.30
C GLU A 286 -25.87 -30.80 -55.95
N VAL A 287 -25.90 -30.09 -57.06
CA VAL A 287 -27.04 -30.05 -57.97
C VAL A 287 -27.16 -31.44 -58.57
N GLU A 288 -28.12 -32.24 -58.08
CA GLU A 288 -28.51 -33.49 -58.74
C GLU A 288 -29.00 -33.17 -60.17
N PRO A 289 -28.38 -33.73 -61.22
CA PRO A 289 -28.90 -33.58 -62.57
C PRO A 289 -30.19 -34.40 -62.69
N ASN A 290 -31.30 -33.68 -62.76
CA ASN A 290 -32.62 -34.22 -63.05
C ASN A 290 -32.62 -34.82 -64.47
N ASN A 291 -32.45 -36.14 -64.57
CA ASN A 291 -32.65 -36.88 -65.82
C ASN A 291 -34.15 -37.14 -66.00
N SER A 292 -34.81 -36.31 -66.81
CA SER A 292 -36.15 -36.56 -67.33
C SER A 292 -36.09 -36.90 -68.82
N ALA A 293 -36.41 -38.16 -69.10
CA ALA A 293 -36.97 -38.81 -70.31
C ALA A 293 -36.43 -38.42 -71.71
#